data_AF-A0A3M1XFE5-F1
#
_entry.id   AF-A0A3M1XFE5-F1
#
_cell.length_a   1.000
_cell.length_b   1.000
_cell.length_c   1.000
_cell.angle_alpha   90.00
_cell.angle_beta   90.00
_cell.angle_gamma   90.00
#
_symmetry.space_group_name_H-M   'P 1'
#
loop_
_entity.id
_entity.type
_entity.pdbx_description
1 polymer ?
#
loop_
_entity_poly.entity_id
_entity_poly.type
_entity_poly.pdbx_seq_one_letter_code
_entity_poly.pdbx_strand_id
1 'polypeptide(L)'
;MFCYCDFLPRVEACTDYDYCERYLQPMNEAWIALRRDPRYKTFNPVHLYTRSTLSPIAICGLLPFDDFRRVVEPVMMNYVRAWVKLVQEAQPIAATRRPAIAQRDHVLRKTIVEKDPANVLADRMLGAPMRERLVRILWGAERER
;
A
#
# COMPACT_ATOMS: atom_id res chain seq x y z
N MET A 1 -10.91 0.97 14.67
CA MET A 1 -9.73 1.49 13.94
C MET A 1 -9.62 0.75 12.62
N PHE A 2 -9.51 1.49 11.53
CA PHE A 2 -9.23 0.97 10.19
C PHE A 2 -7.75 1.20 9.88
N CYS A 3 -7.05 0.21 9.34
CA CYS A 3 -5.63 0.35 9.06
C CYS A 3 -5.19 -0.44 7.81
N TYR A 4 -4.24 0.15 7.07
CA TYR A 4 -3.51 -0.48 5.98
C TYR A 4 -2.00 -0.28 6.11
N CYS A 5 -1.23 -1.32 5.81
CA CYS A 5 0.22 -1.23 5.61
C CYS A 5 0.65 -2.31 4.61
N ASP A 6 1.41 -1.94 3.59
CA ASP A 6 1.77 -2.87 2.52
C ASP A 6 3.09 -2.49 1.84
N PHE A 7 3.78 -3.51 1.32
CA PHE A 7 4.87 -3.37 0.36
C PHE A 7 4.33 -3.64 -1.03
N LEU A 8 3.55 -2.70 -1.55
CA LEU A 8 2.92 -2.84 -2.86
C LEU A 8 4.01 -3.13 -3.93
N PRO A 9 4.01 -4.33 -4.57
CA PRO A 9 5.08 -4.73 -5.47
C PRO A 9 5.10 -3.85 -6.71
N ARG A 10 6.29 -3.57 -7.26
CA ARG A 10 6.44 -2.85 -8.54
C ARG A 10 6.54 -3.79 -9.75
N VAL A 11 6.19 -5.07 -9.55
CA VAL A 11 6.15 -6.16 -10.52
C VAL A 11 4.84 -6.95 -10.32
N GLU A 12 4.57 -7.89 -11.22
CA GLU A 12 3.49 -8.87 -11.01
C GLU A 12 3.99 -10.00 -10.10
N ALA A 13 3.55 -10.00 -8.84
CA ALA A 13 4.10 -10.85 -7.79
C ALA A 13 3.95 -12.35 -8.08
N CYS A 14 2.82 -12.76 -8.68
CA CYS A 14 2.58 -14.17 -8.96
C CYS A 14 3.49 -14.76 -10.06
N THR A 15 4.19 -13.91 -10.82
CA THR A 15 5.12 -14.32 -11.89
C THR A 15 6.59 -13.99 -11.60
N ASP A 16 6.88 -13.28 -10.51
CA ASP A 16 8.23 -12.80 -10.17
C ASP A 16 8.64 -13.33 -8.78
N TYR A 17 9.05 -14.60 -8.76
CA TYR A 17 9.44 -15.29 -7.52
C TYR A 17 10.63 -14.60 -6.84
N ASP A 18 11.68 -14.24 -7.59
CA ASP A 18 12.88 -13.62 -7.05
C ASP A 18 12.57 -12.27 -6.39
N TYR A 19 11.64 -11.49 -6.95
CA TYR A 19 11.17 -10.27 -6.30
C TYR A 19 10.46 -10.58 -4.98
N CYS A 20 9.58 -11.59 -4.96
CA CYS A 20 8.86 -11.97 -3.75
C CYS A 20 9.80 -12.48 -2.66
N GLU A 21 10.74 -13.36 -3.01
CA GLU A 21 11.77 -13.87 -2.10
C GLU A 21 12.62 -12.73 -1.53
N ARG A 22 13.03 -11.79 -2.37
CA ARG A 22 13.92 -10.71 -1.92
C ARG A 22 13.21 -9.64 -1.09
N TYR A 23 12.00 -9.23 -1.47
CA TYR A 23 11.37 -8.02 -0.93
C TYR A 23 10.16 -8.27 -0.02
N LEU A 24 9.47 -9.40 -0.17
CA LEU A 24 8.24 -9.69 0.59
C LEU A 24 8.46 -10.78 1.64
N GLN A 25 9.17 -11.85 1.28
CA GLN A 25 9.44 -12.98 2.16
C GLN A 25 10.05 -12.60 3.51
N PRO A 26 10.96 -11.59 3.64
CA PRO A 26 11.50 -11.21 4.93
C PRO A 26 10.46 -10.74 5.96
N MET A 27 9.28 -10.30 5.51
CA MET A 27 8.18 -9.88 6.38
C MET A 27 7.12 -10.96 6.61
N ASN A 28 7.20 -12.08 5.88
CA ASN A 28 6.14 -13.09 5.85
C ASN A 28 5.88 -13.72 7.23
N GLU A 29 6.93 -14.01 8.01
CA GLU A 29 6.75 -14.58 9.35
C GLU A 29 6.00 -13.62 10.29
N ALA A 30 6.34 -12.33 10.27
CA ALA A 30 5.65 -11.32 11.05
C ALA A 30 4.17 -11.18 10.64
N TRP A 31 3.89 -11.28 9.34
CA TRP A 31 2.53 -11.30 8.82
C TRP A 31 1.76 -12.56 9.26
N ILE A 32 2.35 -13.75 9.16
CA ILE A 32 1.74 -15.02 9.61
C ILE A 32 1.43 -14.97 11.10
N ALA A 33 2.35 -14.46 11.92
CA ALA A 33 2.16 -14.32 13.35
C ALA A 33 0.98 -13.38 13.66
N LEU A 34 0.91 -12.23 12.98
CA LEU A 34 -0.22 -11.31 13.11
C LEU A 34 -1.55 -11.97 12.70
N ARG A 35 -1.56 -12.76 11.61
CA ARG A 35 -2.76 -13.46 11.13
C ARG A 35 -3.28 -14.52 12.12
N ARG A 36 -2.39 -15.10 12.93
CA ARG A 36 -2.72 -16.09 13.96
C ARG A 36 -3.20 -15.45 15.27
N ASP A 37 -2.97 -14.15 15.49
CA ASP A 37 -3.44 -13.46 16.69
C ASP A 37 -4.98 -13.33 16.66
N PRO A 38 -5.70 -13.88 17.66
CA PRO A 38 -7.17 -13.86 17.66
C PRO A 38 -7.78 -12.46 17.76
N ARG A 39 -7.00 -11.47 18.22
CA ARG A 39 -7.42 -10.06 18.32
C ARG A 39 -7.38 -9.38 16.95
N TYR A 40 -6.55 -9.86 16.02
CA TYR A 40 -6.48 -9.29 14.69
C TYR A 40 -7.71 -9.67 13.88
N LYS A 41 -8.47 -8.65 13.46
CA LYS A 41 -9.65 -8.80 12.59
C LYS A 41 -9.33 -8.25 11.20
N THR A 42 -9.28 -9.16 10.24
CA THR A 42 -8.99 -8.81 8.84
C THR A 42 -10.13 -7.97 8.26
N PHE A 43 -9.74 -6.87 7.64
CA PHE A 43 -10.61 -6.11 6.76
C PHE A 43 -10.37 -6.56 5.31
N ASN A 44 -11.45 -6.93 4.62
CA ASN A 44 -11.40 -7.18 3.18
C ASN A 44 -11.87 -5.92 2.45
N PRO A 45 -11.00 -5.21 1.69
CA PRO A 45 -11.43 -4.05 0.92
C PRO A 45 -12.63 -4.39 0.04
N VAL A 46 -13.70 -3.60 0.08
CA VAL A 46 -14.90 -3.84 -0.74
C VAL A 46 -14.60 -3.63 -2.23
N HIS A 47 -13.80 -2.61 -2.54
CA HIS A 47 -13.43 -2.27 -3.90
C HIS A 47 -12.48 -3.30 -4.51
N LEU A 48 -12.90 -3.92 -5.62
CA LEU A 48 -12.18 -5.03 -6.26
C LEU A 48 -10.78 -4.63 -6.69
N TYR A 49 -10.63 -3.46 -7.34
CA TYR A 49 -9.33 -3.01 -7.81
C TYR A 49 -8.34 -2.84 -6.66
N THR A 50 -8.79 -2.30 -5.52
CA THR A 50 -7.94 -2.18 -4.33
C THR A 50 -7.42 -3.55 -3.89
N ARG A 51 -8.28 -4.58 -3.84
CA ARG A 51 -7.84 -5.95 -3.52
C ARG A 51 -6.80 -6.48 -4.51
N SER A 52 -6.95 -6.20 -5.81
CA SER A 52 -5.98 -6.66 -6.83
C SER A 52 -4.60 -5.99 -6.72
N THR A 53 -4.49 -4.88 -5.99
CA THR A 53 -3.22 -4.17 -5.82
C THR A 53 -2.45 -4.55 -4.55
N LEU A 54 -3.08 -5.27 -3.62
CA LEU A 54 -2.46 -5.66 -2.36
C LEU A 54 -1.42 -6.75 -2.57
N SER A 55 -0.28 -6.63 -1.90
CA SER A 55 0.68 -7.72 -1.85
C SER A 55 0.15 -8.92 -1.02
N PRO A 56 0.74 -10.12 -1.18
CA PRO A 56 0.45 -11.27 -0.32
C PRO A 56 0.69 -11.04 1.18
N ILE A 57 1.47 -10.02 1.55
CA ILE A 57 1.82 -9.69 2.94
C ILE A 57 1.15 -8.39 3.40
N ALA A 58 0.12 -7.91 2.70
CA ALA A 58 -0.60 -6.70 3.08
C ALA A 58 -1.30 -6.86 4.43
N ILE A 59 -1.18 -5.85 5.29
CA ILE A 59 -1.93 -5.74 6.54
C ILE A 59 -3.17 -4.89 6.27
N CYS A 60 -4.34 -5.51 6.42
CA CYS A 60 -5.66 -4.90 6.24
C CYS A 60 -6.52 -5.21 7.46
N GLY A 61 -6.74 -4.23 8.34
CA GLY A 61 -7.37 -4.45 9.64
C GLY A 61 -8.57 -3.55 9.91
N LEU A 62 -9.57 -4.10 10.59
CA LEU A 62 -10.68 -3.36 11.18
C LEU A 62 -10.98 -3.92 12.57
N LEU A 63 -10.42 -3.27 13.60
CA LEU A 63 -10.40 -3.77 14.98
C LEU A 63 -10.48 -2.64 16.02
N PRO A 64 -10.81 -2.93 17.29
CA PRO A 64 -10.77 -1.93 18.36
C PRO A 64 -9.40 -1.24 18.46
N PHE A 65 -9.38 0.02 18.92
CA PHE A 65 -8.14 0.80 18.96
C PHE A 65 -7.08 0.18 19.89
N ASP A 66 -7.48 -0.33 21.05
CA ASP A 66 -6.57 -0.97 22.00
C ASP A 66 -5.94 -2.24 21.42
N ASP A 67 -6.71 -3.02 20.65
CA ASP A 67 -6.18 -4.19 19.95
C ASP A 67 -5.22 -3.77 18.84
N PHE A 68 -5.55 -2.74 18.05
CA PHE A 68 -4.64 -2.17 17.07
C PHE A 68 -3.29 -1.78 17.68
N ARG A 69 -3.30 -0.99 18.77
CA ARG A 69 -2.09 -0.54 19.48
C ARG A 69 -1.26 -1.71 20.00
N ARG A 70 -1.93 -2.77 20.47
CA ARG A 70 -1.26 -3.93 21.07
C ARG A 70 -0.69 -4.90 20.05
N VAL A 71 -1.38 -5.15 18.94
CA VAL A 71 -1.03 -6.26 18.03
C VAL A 71 -0.64 -5.82 16.63
N VAL A 72 -1.26 -4.78 16.09
CA VAL A 72 -1.04 -4.36 14.69
C VAL A 72 0.08 -3.34 14.58
N GLU A 73 0.05 -2.32 15.44
CA GLU A 73 0.99 -1.20 15.37
C GLU A 73 2.46 -1.63 15.44
N PRO A 74 2.89 -2.54 16.36
CA PRO A 74 4.28 -2.99 16.39
C PRO A 74 4.73 -3.64 15.07
N VAL A 75 3.83 -4.41 14.43
CA VAL A 75 4.09 -5.07 13.16
C VAL A 75 4.15 -4.06 12.01
N MET A 76 3.24 -3.09 11.97
CA MET A 76 3.30 -2.00 10.99
C MET A 76 4.60 -1.18 11.14
N MET A 77 5.05 -0.94 12.37
CA MET A 77 6.33 -0.26 12.60
C MET A 77 7.54 -1.10 12.16
N ASN A 78 7.46 -2.44 12.20
CA ASN A 78 8.46 -3.31 11.57
C ASN A 78 8.46 -3.15 10.05
N TYR A 79 7.29 -3.09 9.41
CA TYR A 79 7.16 -2.85 7.97
C TYR A 79 7.77 -1.50 7.59
N VAL A 80 7.47 -0.43 8.33
CA VAL A 80 8.04 0.91 8.07
C VAL A 80 9.57 0.89 8.17
N ARG A 81 10.13 0.29 9.21
CA ARG A 81 11.59 0.16 9.38
C ARG A 81 12.24 -0.62 8.22
N ALA A 82 11.65 -1.75 7.85
CA ALA A 82 12.12 -2.56 6.74
C ALA A 82 12.04 -1.80 5.40
N TRP A 83 10.95 -1.07 5.15
CA TRP A 83 10.82 -0.24 3.96
C TRP A 83 11.87 0.87 3.89
N VAL A 84 12.12 1.57 5.00
CA VAL A 84 13.18 2.60 5.05
C VAL A 84 14.54 1.99 4.71
N LYS A 85 14.86 0.81 5.24
CA LYS A 85 16.08 0.08 4.90
C LYS A 85 16.16 -0.26 3.41
N LEU A 86 15.06 -0.76 2.82
CA LEU A 86 14.99 -1.04 1.38
C LEU A 86 15.25 0.22 0.53
N VAL A 87 14.75 1.37 0.95
CA VAL A 87 15.00 2.65 0.27
C VAL A 87 16.48 3.07 0.40
N GLN A 88 17.07 2.92 1.58
CA GLN A 88 18.48 3.24 1.83
C GLN A 88 19.43 2.35 1.04
N GLU A 89 19.09 1.06 0.86
CA GLU A 89 19.91 0.08 0.17
C GLU A 89 19.60 -0.04 -1.34
N ALA A 90 18.62 0.74 -1.83
CA ALA A 90 18.13 0.66 -3.20
C ALA A 90 19.24 0.92 -4.22
N GLN A 91 19.43 -0.03 -5.15
CA GLN A 91 20.39 0.11 -6.23
C GLN A 91 19.71 0.63 -7.51
N PRO A 92 20.43 1.38 -8.36
CA PRO A 92 19.91 1.80 -9.65
C PRO A 92 19.50 0.61 -10.50
N ILE A 93 18.29 0.66 -11.06
CA ILE A 93 17.86 -0.29 -12.07
C ILE A 93 18.40 0.08 -13.45
N ALA A 94 18.54 -0.93 -14.32
CA ALA A 94 18.93 -0.75 -15.72
C ALA A 94 18.03 0.29 -16.41
N ALA A 95 18.63 1.18 -17.20
CA ALA A 95 17.92 2.28 -17.85
C ALA A 95 16.75 1.79 -18.71
N THR A 96 16.90 0.63 -19.35
CA THR A 96 15.88 -0.03 -20.18
C THR A 96 14.62 -0.44 -19.41
N ARG A 97 14.71 -0.70 -18.10
CA ARG A 97 13.57 -1.09 -17.26
C ARG A 97 12.79 0.10 -16.69
N ARG A 98 13.42 1.28 -16.61
CA ARG A 98 12.85 2.47 -15.95
C ARG A 98 11.52 2.93 -16.56
N PRO A 99 11.36 3.03 -17.91
CA PRO A 99 10.12 3.53 -18.50
C PRO A 99 8.90 2.66 -18.16
N ALA A 100 9.03 1.34 -18.25
CA ALA A 100 7.94 0.41 -17.97
C ALA A 100 7.48 0.52 -16.50
N ILE A 101 8.42 0.59 -15.57
CA ILE A 101 8.12 0.72 -14.14
C ILE A 101 7.48 2.10 -13.85
N ALA A 102 8.02 3.17 -14.42
CA ALA A 102 7.46 4.51 -14.25
C ALA A 102 6.02 4.61 -14.78
N GLN A 103 5.75 4.03 -15.94
CA GLN A 103 4.41 3.97 -16.52
C GLN A 103 3.46 3.18 -15.61
N ARG A 104 3.88 2.02 -15.13
CA ARG A 104 3.09 1.18 -14.22
C ARG A 104 2.75 1.93 -12.92
N ASP A 105 3.73 2.58 -12.30
CA ASP A 105 3.51 3.36 -11.07
C ASP A 105 2.60 4.56 -11.31
N HIS A 106 2.70 5.24 -12.46
CA HIS A 106 1.82 6.34 -12.82
C HIS A 106 0.36 5.85 -12.97
N VAL A 107 0.13 4.79 -13.74
CA VAL A 107 -1.20 4.20 -13.93
C VAL A 107 -1.79 3.81 -12.58
N LEU A 108 -1.05 3.06 -11.79
CA LEU A 108 -1.51 2.58 -10.50
C LEU A 108 -1.86 3.73 -9.55
N ARG A 109 -0.95 4.71 -9.38
CA ARG A 109 -1.16 5.84 -8.48
C ARG A 109 -2.39 6.64 -8.89
N LYS A 110 -2.53 6.93 -10.19
CA LYS A 110 -3.70 7.63 -10.74
C LYS A 110 -4.98 6.84 -10.44
N THR A 111 -5.02 5.55 -10.78
CA THR A 111 -6.24 4.75 -10.61
C THR A 111 -6.63 4.58 -9.15
N ILE A 112 -5.68 4.32 -8.24
CA ILE A 112 -5.98 4.19 -6.80
C ILE A 112 -6.61 5.48 -6.28
N VAL A 113 -6.00 6.63 -6.56
CA VAL A 113 -6.48 7.92 -6.03
C VAL A 113 -7.82 8.33 -6.65
N GLU A 114 -8.00 8.16 -7.96
CA GLU A 114 -9.25 8.53 -8.64
C GLU A 114 -10.43 7.62 -8.24
N LYS A 115 -10.16 6.35 -7.94
CA LYS A 115 -11.19 5.34 -7.63
C LYS A 115 -11.34 5.06 -6.13
N ASP A 116 -10.64 5.78 -5.27
CA ASP A 116 -10.72 5.58 -3.82
C ASP A 116 -12.16 5.84 -3.33
N PRO A 117 -12.84 4.85 -2.72
CA PRO A 117 -14.17 5.05 -2.13
C PRO A 117 -14.19 6.14 -1.06
N ALA A 118 -13.05 6.44 -0.42
CA ALA A 118 -12.93 7.50 0.57
C ALA A 118 -13.07 8.91 -0.01
N ASN A 119 -13.01 9.09 -1.34
CA ASN A 119 -13.21 10.39 -1.99
C ASN A 119 -14.58 11.01 -1.66
N VAL A 120 -15.61 10.20 -1.36
CA VAL A 120 -16.92 10.69 -0.90
C VAL A 120 -16.84 11.44 0.45
N LEU A 121 -15.85 11.11 1.29
CA LEU A 121 -15.63 11.82 2.54
C LEU A 121 -15.05 13.21 2.26
N ALA A 122 -14.12 13.32 1.32
CA ALA A 122 -13.57 14.60 0.88
C ALA A 122 -14.65 15.50 0.26
N ASP A 123 -15.60 14.93 -0.50
CA ASP A 123 -16.76 15.68 -1.02
C ASP A 123 -17.58 16.32 0.10
N ARG A 124 -17.85 15.57 1.16
CA ARG A 124 -18.65 16.03 2.31
C ARG A 124 -17.92 17.08 3.16
N MET A 125 -16.59 16.98 3.24
CA MET A 125 -15.78 17.86 4.10
C MET A 125 -15.33 19.14 3.40
N LEU A 126 -15.01 19.07 2.11
CA LEU A 126 -14.31 20.13 1.37
C LEU A 126 -15.09 20.62 0.14
N GLY A 127 -16.14 19.91 -0.27
CA GLY A 127 -16.85 20.16 -1.52
C GLY A 127 -16.13 19.58 -2.75
N ALA A 128 -16.92 19.33 -3.79
CA ALA A 128 -16.46 18.68 -5.02
C ALA A 128 -15.25 19.34 -5.70
N PRO A 129 -15.17 20.68 -5.84
CA PRO A 129 -14.03 21.33 -6.51
C PRO A 129 -12.70 21.10 -5.79
N MET A 130 -12.70 21.15 -4.46
CA MET A 130 -11.49 20.94 -3.67
C MET A 130 -11.10 19.45 -3.66
N ARG A 131 -12.07 18.54 -3.57
CA ARG A 131 -11.85 17.09 -3.72
C ARG A 131 -11.19 16.76 -5.05
N GLU A 132 -11.65 17.34 -6.16
CA GLU A 132 -11.07 17.09 -7.48
C GLU A 132 -9.62 17.57 -7.58
N ARG A 133 -9.32 18.74 -7.02
CA ARG A 133 -7.94 19.23 -6.94
C ARG A 133 -7.07 18.34 -6.07
N LEU A 134 -7.57 17.92 -4.90
CA LEU A 134 -6.85 17.02 -4.00
C LEU A 134 -6.50 15.69 -4.71
N VAL A 135 -7.45 15.09 -5.42
CA VAL A 135 -7.24 13.89 -6.23
C VAL A 135 -6.12 14.11 -7.25
N ARG A 136 -6.14 15.22 -8.00
CA ARG A 136 -5.08 15.54 -8.99
C ARG A 136 -3.70 15.70 -8.36
N ILE A 137 -3.61 16.38 -7.21
CA ILE A 137 -2.36 16.58 -6.48
C ILE A 137 -1.79 15.24 -6.01
N LEU A 138 -2.63 14.39 -5.40
CA LEU A 138 -2.21 13.11 -4.81
C LEU A 138 -1.59 12.16 -5.83
N TRP A 139 -2.13 12.07 -7.06
CA TRP A 139 -1.50 11.24 -8.09
C TRP A 139 -0.39 11.95 -8.86
N GLY A 140 -0.23 13.27 -8.68
CA GLY A 140 0.86 14.06 -9.22
C GLY A 140 0.58 14.69 -10.58
N ALA A 141 -0.70 14.92 -10.92
CA ALA A 141 -1.09 15.65 -12.13
C ALA A 141 -0.51 17.07 -12.16
N GLU A 142 -0.36 17.67 -10.99
CA GLU A 142 0.08 19.05 -10.77
C GLU A 142 1.55 19.13 -10.30
N ARG A 143 2.37 18.07 -10.48
CA ARG A 143 3.81 18.16 -10.21
C ARG A 143 4.47 19.02 -11.28
N GLU A 144 5.21 20.04 -10.86
CA GLU A 144 6.13 20.77 -11.74
C GLU A 144 7.09 19.77 -12.40
N ARG A 145 7.27 19.91 -13.71
CA ARG A 145 8.13 19.03 -14.53
C ARG A 145 9.53 19.62 -14.64
#